data_AF-A0A7V7V4A2-F1
#
_entry.id   AF-A0A7V7V4A2-F1
#
_cell.length_a   1.000
_cell.length_b   1.000
_cell.length_c   1.000
_cell.angle_alpha   90.00
_cell.angle_beta   90.00
_cell.angle_gamma   90.00
#
_symmetry.space_group_name_H-M   'P 1'
#
loop_
_entity.id
_entity.type
_entity.pdbx_description
1 polymer ?
#
loop_
_entity_poly.entity_id
_entity_poly.type
_entity_poly.pdbx_seq_one_letter_code
_entity_poly.pdbx_strand_id
1 'polypeptide(L)'
;MSKLKNPKGAGRKRKYDNPAEQTRLKKLVYLYRERNPSGIIKISHLVRFSEEMNKIKPDEFPSTYNKDVWSNWGREIINLANEPITIKIVSELGDHHEIPNFSDIVDKYMHDKPKLLEHLLTCENLLHESLTKNNDFKLQNNILEKQINSLKLEISELEGTIKKYEKMTLEMAHHSGVEKYRIKYGLKNQISVSKNQKAFDNLDDLHSFLDPDLTLKNNEEKNSLKKIVKEESPILANWKKLRN
;
A
#
# COMPACT_ATOMS: atom_id res chain seq x y z
N MET A 1 45.85 23.12 26.65
CA MET A 1 46.25 24.27 25.81
C MET A 1 45.54 24.19 24.46
N SER A 2 44.35 24.75 24.36
CA SER A 2 43.54 24.83 23.14
C SER A 2 43.83 26.16 22.43
N LYS A 3 44.49 26.11 21.27
CA LYS A 3 44.63 27.28 20.39
C LYS A 3 43.26 27.54 19.74
N LEU A 4 42.48 28.44 20.35
CA LEU A 4 41.33 29.07 19.72
C LEU A 4 41.81 29.73 18.41
N LYS A 5 41.33 29.22 17.27
CA LYS A 5 41.53 29.85 15.97
C LYS A 5 40.81 31.21 16.00
N ASN A 6 41.58 32.28 15.86
CA ASN A 6 41.06 33.64 15.66
C ASN A 6 39.99 33.66 14.55
N PRO A 7 38.85 34.34 14.72
CA PRO A 7 37.90 34.53 13.66
C PRO A 7 38.58 35.32 12.53
N LYS A 8 38.58 34.73 11.33
CA LYS A 8 39.07 35.39 10.10
C LYS A 8 38.35 36.73 9.96
N GLY A 9 39.13 37.78 9.65
CA GLY A 9 38.77 39.18 9.83
C GLY A 9 37.41 39.61 9.29
N ALA A 10 36.83 40.60 9.98
CA ALA A 10 35.62 41.30 9.59
C ALA A 10 35.79 42.00 8.23
N GLY A 11 35.43 41.31 7.15
CA GLY A 11 35.19 41.95 5.86
C GLY A 11 34.00 42.91 5.95
N ARG A 12 33.97 43.95 5.09
CA ARG A 12 32.80 44.83 4.90
C ARG A 12 31.52 43.99 4.86
N LYS A 13 30.53 44.32 5.70
CA LYS A 13 29.17 43.76 5.58
C LYS A 13 28.72 43.97 4.13
N ARG A 14 28.50 42.87 3.41
CA ARG A 14 28.17 42.92 1.99
C ARG A 14 26.76 43.49 1.86
N LYS A 15 26.57 44.54 1.05
CA LYS A 15 25.34 45.35 0.95
C LYS A 15 24.05 44.53 0.75
N TYR A 16 24.15 43.39 0.07
CA TYR A 16 23.03 42.53 -0.31
C TYR A 16 22.95 41.22 0.51
N ASP A 17 23.83 41.06 1.50
CA ASP A 17 23.86 39.91 2.41
C ASP A 17 23.01 40.17 3.66
N ASN A 18 21.76 40.57 3.42
CA ASN A 18 20.76 40.85 4.43
C ASN A 18 19.51 40.00 4.12
N PRO A 19 18.94 39.27 5.10
CA PRO A 19 17.70 38.52 4.92
C PRO A 19 16.56 39.29 4.24
N ALA A 20 16.44 40.59 4.51
CA ALA A 20 15.43 41.45 3.87
C ALA A 20 15.65 41.58 2.34
N GLU A 21 16.90 41.78 1.92
CA GLU A 21 17.26 41.90 0.50
C GLU A 21 17.14 40.55 -0.22
N GLN A 22 17.51 39.45 0.43
CA GLN A 22 17.30 38.11 -0.12
C GLN A 22 15.81 37.80 -0.32
N THR A 23 14.95 38.22 0.62
CA THR A 23 13.49 38.06 0.51
C THR A 23 12.94 38.88 -0.66
N ARG A 24 13.45 40.10 -0.86
CA ARG A 24 13.10 40.95 -2.02
C ARG A 24 13.52 40.33 -3.35
N LEU A 25 14.75 39.79 -3.44
CA LEU A 25 15.22 39.08 -4.64
C LEU A 25 14.34 37.85 -4.93
N LYS A 26 13.99 37.05 -3.92
CA LYS A 26 13.04 35.93 -4.08
C LYS A 26 11.68 36.40 -4.58
N LYS A 27 11.14 37.49 -4.01
CA LYS A 27 9.85 38.06 -4.42
C LYS A 27 9.87 38.54 -5.88
N LEU A 28 10.97 39.15 -6.32
CA LEU A 28 11.13 39.55 -7.73
C LEU A 28 11.15 38.36 -8.68
N VAL A 29 11.86 37.29 -8.33
CA VAL A 29 11.89 36.06 -9.15
C VAL A 29 10.51 35.41 -9.21
N TYR A 30 9.80 35.37 -8.10
CA TYR A 30 8.43 34.85 -8.02
C TYR A 30 7.48 35.65 -8.91
N LEU A 31 7.45 36.98 -8.79
CA LEU A 31 6.60 37.84 -9.62
C LEU A 31 6.94 37.76 -11.11
N TYR A 32 8.23 37.59 -11.43
CA TYR A 32 8.64 37.36 -12.82
C TYR A 32 8.08 36.04 -13.36
N ARG A 33 8.11 34.97 -12.56
CA ARG A 33 7.60 33.65 -12.91
C ARG A 33 6.08 33.62 -13.02
N GLU A 34 5.35 34.36 -12.18
CA GLU A 34 3.89 34.53 -12.33
C GLU A 34 3.54 35.19 -13.67
N ARG A 35 4.32 36.20 -14.10
CA ARG A 35 4.11 36.88 -15.38
C ARG A 35 4.58 36.05 -16.58
N ASN A 36 5.58 35.20 -16.38
CA ASN A 36 6.20 34.36 -17.40
C ASN A 36 6.29 32.92 -16.89
N PRO A 37 5.19 32.14 -16.98
CA PRO A 37 5.15 30.80 -16.39
C PRO A 37 6.19 29.86 -17.00
N SER A 38 6.39 29.93 -18.32
CA SER A 38 7.25 29.03 -19.07
C SER A 38 8.64 29.61 -19.38
N GLY A 39 9.62 28.71 -19.54
CA GLY A 39 10.96 29.03 -20.04
C GLY A 39 12.00 29.35 -18.96
N ILE A 40 13.25 29.52 -19.39
CA ILE A 40 14.40 29.77 -18.50
C ILE A 40 14.48 31.27 -18.14
N ILE A 41 14.52 31.56 -16.84
CA ILE A 41 14.84 32.88 -16.32
C ILE A 41 16.34 33.12 -16.47
N LYS A 42 16.70 34.09 -17.30
CA LYS A 42 18.09 34.57 -17.45
C LYS A 42 18.33 35.74 -16.51
N ILE A 43 19.58 35.92 -16.08
CA ILE A 43 20.00 37.08 -15.27
C ILE A 43 19.61 38.40 -15.95
N SER A 44 19.77 38.50 -17.28
CA SER A 44 19.40 39.69 -18.05
C SER A 44 17.91 40.03 -17.96
N HIS A 45 17.03 39.04 -17.84
CA HIS A 45 15.59 39.26 -17.70
C HIS A 45 15.28 39.90 -16.34
N LEU A 46 15.93 39.44 -15.29
CA LEU A 46 15.70 39.94 -13.93
C LEU A 46 16.33 41.31 -13.67
N VAL A 47 17.43 41.65 -14.34
CA VAL A 47 17.96 43.02 -14.33
C VAL A 47 16.89 43.98 -14.86
N ARG A 48 16.37 43.72 -16.06
CA ARG A 48 15.31 44.53 -16.69
C ARG A 48 14.03 44.56 -15.84
N PHE A 49 13.62 43.40 -15.34
CA PHE A 49 12.43 43.30 -14.51
C PHE A 49 12.57 44.07 -13.19
N SER A 50 13.76 44.07 -12.57
CA SER A 50 13.99 44.86 -11.36
C SER A 50 13.88 46.38 -11.61
N GLU A 51 14.29 46.85 -12.78
CA GLU A 51 14.13 48.25 -13.20
C GLU A 51 12.66 48.59 -13.47
N GLU A 52 11.90 47.68 -14.09
CA GLU A 52 10.45 47.84 -14.28
C GLU A 52 9.71 47.89 -12.94
N MET A 53 10.01 46.95 -12.04
CA MET A 53 9.33 46.86 -10.74
C MET A 53 9.66 48.03 -9.82
N ASN A 54 10.87 48.59 -9.91
CA ASN A 54 11.24 49.83 -9.20
C ASN A 54 10.38 51.01 -9.66
N LYS A 55 10.05 51.11 -10.95
CA LYS A 55 9.19 52.17 -11.51
C LYS A 55 7.72 51.99 -11.12
N ILE A 56 7.23 50.75 -11.09
CA ILE A 56 5.81 50.45 -10.85
C ILE A 56 5.48 50.43 -9.35
N LYS A 57 6.37 49.88 -8.52
CA LYS A 57 6.20 49.74 -7.06
C LYS A 57 7.49 50.14 -6.32
N PRO A 58 7.82 51.44 -6.29
CA PRO A 58 9.05 51.92 -5.66
C PRO A 58 9.11 51.63 -4.16
N ASP A 59 7.96 51.61 -3.47
CA ASP A 59 7.89 51.35 -2.03
C ASP A 59 8.26 49.89 -1.68
N GLU A 60 7.84 48.93 -2.51
CA GLU A 60 8.16 47.52 -2.32
C GLU A 60 9.56 47.16 -2.86
N PHE A 61 9.99 47.80 -3.95
CA PHE A 61 11.26 47.54 -4.64
C PHE A 61 12.08 48.83 -4.86
N PRO A 62 12.61 49.44 -3.79
CA PRO A 62 13.27 50.74 -3.86
C PRO A 62 14.65 50.71 -4.55
N SER A 63 15.23 49.53 -4.74
CA SER A 63 16.55 49.36 -5.35
C SER A 63 16.46 48.66 -6.71
N THR A 64 17.25 49.11 -7.67
CA THR A 64 17.53 48.39 -8.92
C THR A 64 18.71 47.44 -8.73
N TYR A 65 18.63 46.25 -9.30
CA TYR A 65 19.64 45.21 -9.13
C TYR A 65 20.42 44.97 -10.43
N ASN A 66 21.70 45.32 -10.40
CA ASN A 66 22.60 45.15 -11.55
C ASN A 66 22.96 43.67 -11.77
N LYS A 67 23.57 43.38 -12.94
CA LYS A 67 24.00 42.02 -13.33
C LYS A 67 24.83 41.32 -12.26
N ASP A 68 25.75 42.02 -11.60
CA ASP A 68 26.62 41.45 -10.58
C ASP A 68 25.87 41.02 -9.32
N VAL A 69 24.78 41.72 -8.98
CA VAL A 69 23.95 41.34 -7.84
C VAL A 69 23.23 40.04 -8.14
N TRP A 70 22.61 39.93 -9.32
CA TRP A 70 21.95 38.70 -9.75
C TRP A 70 22.94 37.55 -9.96
N SER A 71 24.16 37.82 -10.44
CA SER A 71 25.19 36.78 -10.62
C SER A 71 25.74 36.23 -9.31
N ASN A 72 25.89 37.08 -8.28
CA ASN A 72 26.51 36.68 -7.01
C ASN A 72 25.50 36.23 -5.96
N TRP A 73 24.31 36.81 -5.93
CA TRP A 73 23.31 36.59 -4.88
C TRP A 73 22.01 36.00 -5.41
N GLY A 74 21.62 36.39 -6.63
CA GLY A 74 20.40 35.91 -7.25
C GLY A 74 20.55 34.56 -7.96
N ARG A 75 21.78 34.09 -8.19
CA ARG A 75 22.04 32.91 -9.05
C ARG A 75 21.41 31.64 -8.50
N GLU A 76 21.51 31.41 -7.19
CA GLU A 76 20.89 30.25 -6.55
C GLU A 76 19.37 30.32 -6.62
N ILE A 77 18.78 31.50 -6.38
CA ILE A 77 17.34 31.73 -6.46
C ILE A 77 16.83 31.49 -7.89
N ILE A 78 17.58 31.96 -8.89
CA ILE A 78 17.28 31.75 -10.31
C ILE A 78 17.35 30.27 -10.67
N ASN A 79 18.40 29.57 -10.21
CA ASN A 79 18.58 28.15 -10.49
C ASN A 79 17.42 27.34 -9.92
N LEU A 80 17.07 27.57 -8.65
CA LEU A 80 15.92 26.94 -8.00
C LEU A 80 14.61 27.24 -8.75
N ALA A 81 14.40 28.49 -9.14
CA ALA A 81 13.20 28.87 -9.89
C ALA A 81 13.17 28.27 -11.32
N ASN A 82 14.31 27.87 -11.87
CA ASN A 82 14.43 27.27 -13.19
C ASN A 82 14.33 25.74 -13.17
N GLU A 83 14.34 25.10 -12.00
CA GLU A 83 14.09 23.67 -11.90
C GLU A 83 12.74 23.29 -12.57
N PRO A 84 12.64 22.10 -13.17
CA PRO A 84 11.40 21.64 -13.79
C PRO A 84 10.23 21.68 -12.79
N ILE A 85 9.10 22.25 -13.21
CA ILE A 85 7.90 22.26 -12.36
C ILE A 85 7.39 20.83 -12.23
N THR A 86 7.11 20.38 -11.01
CA THR A 86 6.42 19.10 -10.76
C THR A 86 4.92 19.29 -10.73
N ILE A 87 4.19 18.36 -11.34
CA ILE A 87 2.73 18.26 -11.34
C ILE A 87 2.36 17.27 -10.24
N LYS A 88 1.48 17.69 -9.34
CA LYS A 88 0.90 16.80 -8.32
C LYS A 88 -0.24 16.00 -8.94
N ILE A 89 -0.08 14.68 -8.95
CA ILE A 89 -1.11 13.74 -9.37
C ILE A 89 -1.62 13.03 -8.12
N VAL A 90 -2.93 12.97 -7.98
CA VAL A 90 -3.59 12.24 -6.89
C VAL A 90 -3.91 10.85 -7.41
N SER A 91 -3.36 9.83 -6.75
CA SER A 91 -3.71 8.43 -7.00
C SER A 91 -5.14 8.14 -6.54
N GLU A 92 -5.78 7.11 -7.10
CA GLU A 92 -7.10 6.62 -6.66
C GLU A 92 -7.12 6.22 -5.18
N LEU A 93 -5.95 5.88 -4.62
CA LEU A 93 -5.76 5.54 -3.20
C LEU A 93 -5.52 6.77 -2.29
N GLY A 94 -5.53 7.99 -2.85
CA GLY A 94 -5.27 9.23 -2.12
C GLY A 94 -3.79 9.64 -2.03
N ASP A 95 -2.88 8.83 -2.58
CA ASP A 95 -1.45 9.14 -2.56
C ASP A 95 -1.09 10.26 -3.53
N HIS A 96 -0.35 11.25 -3.02
CA HIS A 96 0.16 12.37 -3.82
C HIS A 96 1.50 12.00 -4.47
N HIS A 97 1.52 11.97 -5.80
CA HIS A 97 2.72 11.74 -6.60
C HIS A 97 3.13 13.02 -7.32
N GLU A 98 4.42 13.35 -7.30
CA GLU A 98 4.95 14.49 -8.03
C GLU A 98 5.63 14.00 -9.31
N ILE A 99 5.06 14.34 -10.47
CA ILE A 99 5.63 13.99 -11.78
C ILE A 99 6.20 15.24 -12.44
N PRO A 100 7.41 15.20 -13.00
CA PRO A 100 7.95 16.35 -13.74
C PRO A 100 7.03 16.76 -14.91
N ASN A 101 6.81 18.06 -15.08
CA ASN A 101 6.09 18.58 -16.24
C ASN A 101 6.99 18.49 -17.49
N PHE A 102 6.71 17.51 -18.34
CA PHE A 102 7.46 17.27 -19.58
C PHE A 102 7.43 18.46 -20.55
N SER A 103 6.32 19.19 -20.63
CA SER A 103 6.22 20.35 -21.53
C SER A 103 7.18 21.46 -21.08
N ASP A 104 7.25 21.71 -19.77
CA ASP A 104 8.16 22.70 -19.18
C ASP A 104 9.64 22.30 -19.32
N ILE A 105 9.96 21.01 -19.20
CA ILE A 105 11.32 20.49 -19.45
C ILE A 105 11.73 20.75 -20.90
N VAL A 106 10.86 20.42 -21.86
CA VAL A 106 11.14 20.61 -23.28
C VAL A 106 11.31 22.09 -23.59
N ASP A 107 10.40 22.96 -23.12
CA ASP A 107 10.46 24.41 -23.35
C ASP A 107 11.72 25.04 -22.74
N LYS A 108 12.15 24.59 -21.56
CA LYS A 108 13.36 25.08 -20.90
C LYS A 108 14.63 24.63 -21.61
N TYR A 109 14.73 23.34 -21.95
CA TYR A 109 15.98 22.74 -22.44
C TYR A 109 16.01 22.47 -23.94
N MET A 110 15.08 23.02 -24.73
CA MET A 110 15.03 22.85 -26.20
C MET A 110 16.36 23.15 -26.90
N HIS A 111 17.10 24.15 -26.39
CA HIS A 111 18.40 24.56 -26.93
C HIS A 111 19.60 23.85 -26.28
N ASP A 112 19.38 23.11 -25.20
CA ASP A 112 20.39 22.38 -24.42
C ASP A 112 20.14 20.87 -24.51
N LYS A 113 20.48 20.31 -25.68
CA LYS A 113 20.30 18.87 -26.00
C LYS A 113 20.80 17.91 -24.91
N PRO A 114 22.01 18.06 -24.32
CA PRO A 114 22.49 17.10 -23.33
C PRO A 114 21.65 17.09 -22.05
N LYS A 115 21.19 18.26 -21.56
CA LYS A 115 20.32 18.30 -20.37
C LYS A 115 18.93 17.76 -20.63
N LEU A 116 18.39 18.02 -21.82
CA LEU A 116 17.12 17.45 -22.22
C LEU A 116 17.19 15.91 -22.23
N LEU A 117 18.27 15.35 -22.77
CA LEU A 117 18.50 13.90 -22.77
C LEU A 117 18.66 13.32 -21.36
N GLU A 118 19.36 14.01 -20.46
CA GLU A 118 19.52 13.58 -19.06
C GLU A 118 18.16 13.45 -18.34
N HIS A 119 17.28 14.44 -18.51
CA HIS A 119 15.93 14.38 -17.97
C HIS A 119 15.08 13.28 -18.61
N LEU A 120 15.13 13.14 -19.94
CA LEU A 120 14.37 12.11 -20.66
C LEU A 120 14.82 10.70 -20.30
N LEU A 121 16.12 10.44 -20.21
CA LEU A 121 16.68 9.13 -19.88
C LEU A 121 16.33 8.71 -18.45
N THR A 122 16.34 9.65 -17.50
CA THR A 122 15.88 9.39 -16.14
C THR A 122 14.42 8.95 -16.12
N CYS A 123 13.57 9.60 -16.92
CA CYS A 123 12.15 9.27 -17.03
C CYS A 123 11.94 7.92 -17.74
N GLU A 124 12.71 7.62 -18.78
CA GLU A 124 12.68 6.33 -19.46
C GLU A 124 13.01 5.18 -18.48
N ASN A 125 14.06 5.33 -17.69
CA ASN A 125 14.44 4.34 -16.68
C ASN A 125 13.32 4.12 -15.64
N LEU A 126 12.70 5.20 -15.16
CA LEU A 126 11.56 5.10 -14.23
C LEU A 126 10.37 4.38 -14.86
N LEU A 127 10.10 4.58 -16.15
CA LEU A 127 9.05 3.87 -16.88
C LEU A 127 9.38 2.38 -17.03
N HIS A 128 10.63 2.04 -17.37
CA HIS A 128 11.07 0.64 -17.43
C HIS A 128 10.94 -0.05 -16.06
N GLU A 129 11.38 0.60 -14.99
CA GLU A 129 11.23 0.09 -13.62
C GLU A 129 9.77 -0.07 -13.18
N SER A 130 8.89 0.86 -13.58
CA SER A 130 7.46 0.76 -13.30
C SER A 130 6.84 -0.43 -14.05
N LEU A 131 7.22 -0.63 -15.31
CA LEU A 131 6.74 -1.72 -16.14
C LEU A 131 7.20 -3.09 -15.61
N THR A 132 8.46 -3.22 -15.19
CA THR A 132 8.97 -4.46 -14.60
C THR A 132 8.23 -4.80 -13.32
N LYS A 133 8.06 -3.83 -12.40
CA LYS A 133 7.27 -4.01 -11.18
C LYS A 133 5.83 -4.43 -11.46
N ASN A 134 5.20 -3.82 -12.46
CA ASN A 134 3.83 -4.18 -12.84
C ASN A 134 3.74 -5.63 -13.36
N ASN A 135 4.71 -6.08 -14.15
CA ASN A 135 4.79 -7.47 -14.59
C ASN A 135 5.01 -8.43 -13.41
N ASP A 136 5.86 -8.07 -12.46
CA ASP A 136 6.10 -8.86 -11.24
C ASP A 136 4.83 -8.97 -10.38
N PHE A 137 4.10 -7.87 -10.18
CA PHE A 137 2.83 -7.89 -9.47
C PHE A 137 1.78 -8.74 -10.19
N LYS A 138 1.74 -8.69 -11.52
CA LYS A 138 0.84 -9.56 -12.31
C LYS A 138 1.17 -11.04 -12.14
N LEU A 139 2.47 -11.39 -12.09
CA LEU A 139 2.90 -12.76 -11.81
C LEU A 139 2.51 -13.20 -10.40
N GLN A 140 2.71 -12.34 -9.40
CA GLN A 140 2.31 -12.62 -8.02
C GLN A 140 0.80 -12.81 -7.89
N ASN A 141 -0.01 -11.96 -8.53
CA ASN A 141 -1.47 -12.10 -8.54
C ASN A 141 -1.90 -13.44 -9.14
N ASN A 142 -1.30 -13.85 -10.27
CA ASN A 142 -1.60 -15.16 -10.86
C ASN A 142 -1.23 -16.33 -9.93
N ILE A 143 -0.14 -16.23 -9.16
CA ILE A 143 0.25 -17.25 -8.18
C ILE A 143 -0.76 -17.29 -7.04
N LEU A 144 -1.15 -16.13 -6.51
CA LEU A 144 -2.13 -16.01 -5.43
C LEU A 144 -3.51 -16.53 -5.86
N GLU A 145 -3.96 -16.23 -7.07
CA GLU A 145 -5.22 -16.77 -7.63
C GLU A 145 -5.19 -18.30 -7.69
N LYS A 146 -4.08 -18.89 -8.15
CA LYS A 146 -3.91 -20.35 -8.16
C LYS A 146 -3.96 -20.93 -6.74
N GLN A 147 -3.31 -20.29 -5.77
CA GLN A 147 -3.33 -20.72 -4.37
C GLN A 147 -4.74 -20.61 -3.76
N ILE A 148 -5.47 -19.54 -4.05
CA ILE A 148 -6.86 -19.37 -3.60
C ILE A 148 -7.73 -20.49 -4.16
N ASN A 149 -7.58 -20.82 -5.45
CA ASN A 149 -8.34 -21.89 -6.08
C ASN A 149 -8.01 -23.28 -5.49
N SER A 150 -6.74 -23.56 -5.21
CA SER A 150 -6.36 -24.82 -4.54
C SER A 150 -6.92 -24.91 -3.12
N LEU A 151 -6.87 -23.81 -2.36
CA LEU A 151 -7.40 -23.77 -1.00
C LEU A 151 -8.93 -23.93 -0.98
N LYS A 152 -9.65 -23.34 -1.95
CA LYS A 152 -11.09 -23.53 -2.10
C LYS A 152 -11.46 -24.99 -2.37
N LEU A 153 -10.67 -25.68 -3.21
CA LEU A 153 -10.86 -27.12 -3.45
C LEU A 153 -10.61 -27.93 -2.18
N GLU A 154 -9.52 -27.65 -1.46
CA GLU A 154 -9.20 -28.34 -0.20
C GLU A 154 -10.30 -28.13 0.85
N ILE A 155 -10.84 -26.91 0.98
CA ILE A 155 -11.97 -26.62 1.86
C ILE A 155 -13.19 -27.45 1.47
N SER A 156 -13.53 -27.50 0.17
CA SER A 156 -14.67 -28.29 -0.30
C SER A 156 -14.50 -29.79 -0.04
N GLU A 157 -13.29 -30.32 -0.19
CA GLU A 157 -12.99 -31.72 0.13
C GLU A 157 -13.12 -31.98 1.64
N LEU A 158 -12.59 -31.08 2.47
CA LEU A 158 -12.68 -31.16 3.92
C LEU A 158 -14.13 -31.09 4.40
N GLU A 159 -14.93 -30.15 3.90
CA GLU A 159 -16.37 -30.08 4.17
C GLU A 159 -17.10 -31.37 3.78
N GLY A 160 -16.76 -31.95 2.63
CA GLY A 160 -17.29 -33.25 2.21
C GLY A 160 -16.89 -34.38 3.16
N THR A 161 -15.66 -34.36 3.69
CA THR A 161 -15.22 -35.35 4.69
C THR A 161 -15.91 -35.15 6.04
N ILE A 162 -16.11 -33.92 6.48
CA ILE A 162 -16.83 -33.58 7.71
C ILE A 162 -18.26 -34.12 7.63
N LYS A 163 -19.00 -33.82 6.56
CA LYS A 163 -20.36 -34.36 6.36
C LYS A 163 -20.42 -35.88 6.38
N LYS A 164 -19.41 -36.57 5.85
CA LYS A 164 -19.31 -38.03 5.93
C LYS A 164 -19.12 -38.52 7.36
N TYR A 165 -18.24 -37.86 8.13
CA TYR A 165 -18.00 -38.20 9.53
C TYR A 165 -19.21 -37.86 10.42
N GLU A 166 -19.90 -36.75 10.18
CA GLU A 166 -21.14 -36.39 10.85
C GLU A 166 -22.21 -37.46 10.64
N LYS A 167 -22.48 -37.85 9.39
CA LYS A 167 -23.43 -38.92 9.07
C LYS A 167 -23.03 -40.24 9.75
N MET A 168 -21.75 -40.59 9.72
CA MET A 168 -21.25 -41.81 10.34
C MET A 168 -21.40 -41.80 11.87
N THR A 169 -21.17 -40.65 12.50
CA THR A 169 -21.33 -40.46 13.94
C THR A 169 -22.81 -40.55 14.33
N LEU A 170 -23.69 -39.96 13.52
CA LEU A 170 -25.15 -40.07 13.68
C LEU A 170 -25.64 -41.52 13.55
N GLU A 171 -25.18 -42.24 12.52
CA GLU A 171 -25.46 -43.67 12.35
C GLU A 171 -24.98 -44.51 13.55
N MET A 172 -23.80 -44.19 14.08
CA MET A 172 -23.24 -44.88 15.24
C MET A 172 -24.03 -44.57 16.53
N ALA A 173 -24.47 -43.32 16.72
CA ALA A 173 -25.31 -42.92 17.83
C ALA A 173 -26.67 -43.63 17.79
N HIS A 174 -27.31 -43.70 16.62
CA HIS A 174 -28.54 -44.48 16.42
C HIS A 174 -28.33 -45.97 16.74
N HIS A 175 -27.29 -46.59 16.19
CA HIS A 175 -26.99 -48.02 16.44
C HIS A 175 -26.66 -48.33 17.91
N SER A 176 -26.19 -47.35 18.68
CA SER A 176 -25.95 -47.49 20.12
C SER A 176 -27.26 -47.53 20.94
N GLY A 177 -28.28 -46.78 20.50
CA GLY A 177 -29.59 -46.72 21.14
C GLY A 177 -30.47 -47.96 20.90
N VAL A 178 -30.35 -48.60 19.73
CA VAL A 178 -31.18 -49.76 19.35
C VAL A 178 -30.54 -51.09 19.75
N GLU A 179 -31.23 -51.86 20.60
CA GLU A 179 -30.75 -53.13 21.18
C GLU A 179 -30.20 -54.13 20.15
N LYS A 180 -30.92 -54.31 19.03
CA LYS A 180 -30.53 -55.24 17.95
C LYS A 180 -29.19 -54.90 17.32
N TYR A 181 -28.93 -53.61 17.09
CA TYR A 181 -27.68 -53.14 16.48
C TYR A 181 -26.55 -53.05 17.51
N ARG A 182 -26.88 -52.73 18.76
CA ARG A 182 -25.94 -52.70 19.88
C ARG A 182 -25.23 -54.04 20.08
N ILE A 183 -26.01 -55.13 20.07
CA ILE A 183 -25.48 -56.50 20.19
C ILE A 183 -24.64 -56.87 18.95
N LYS A 184 -25.13 -56.55 17.75
CA LYS A 184 -24.44 -56.88 16.48
C LYS A 184 -23.07 -56.21 16.36
N TYR A 185 -22.94 -54.96 16.78
CA TYR A 185 -21.72 -54.17 16.61
C TYR A 185 -20.88 -54.05 17.89
N GLY A 186 -21.25 -54.74 18.98
CA GLY A 186 -20.53 -54.69 20.25
C GLY A 186 -20.45 -53.29 20.86
N LEU A 187 -21.44 -52.44 20.60
CA LEU A 187 -21.47 -51.06 21.05
C LEU A 187 -21.90 -51.01 22.53
N LYS A 188 -21.20 -50.22 23.35
CA LYS A 188 -21.68 -49.89 24.70
C LYS A 188 -22.55 -48.65 24.61
N ASN A 189 -23.71 -48.67 25.27
CA ASN A 189 -24.57 -47.50 25.31
C ASN A 189 -23.90 -46.42 26.16
N GLN A 190 -23.44 -45.34 25.53
CA GLN A 190 -22.77 -44.23 26.20
C GLN A 190 -23.73 -43.07 26.51
N ILE A 191 -24.96 -43.12 25.98
CA ILE A 191 -25.96 -42.04 26.10
C ILE A 191 -27.22 -42.62 26.78
N SER A 192 -27.64 -42.03 27.89
CA SER A 192 -28.87 -42.42 28.59
C SER A 192 -30.10 -41.99 27.77
N VAL A 193 -30.83 -42.97 27.22
CA VAL A 193 -31.95 -42.76 26.28
C VAL A 193 -33.30 -42.47 26.99
N SER A 194 -33.33 -42.53 28.32
CA SER A 194 -34.59 -42.60 29.11
C SER A 194 -35.53 -41.40 28.97
N LYS A 195 -35.04 -40.25 28.48
CA LYS A 195 -35.86 -39.05 28.23
C LYS A 195 -36.30 -38.87 26.78
N ASN A 196 -35.60 -39.46 25.80
CA ASN A 196 -35.81 -39.17 24.36
C ASN A 196 -35.79 -40.43 23.47
N GLN A 197 -36.41 -41.51 23.95
CA GLN A 197 -36.50 -42.80 23.25
C GLN A 197 -36.93 -42.66 21.77
N LYS A 198 -37.95 -41.84 21.52
CA LYS A 198 -38.54 -41.61 20.18
C LYS A 198 -37.53 -41.04 19.16
N ALA A 199 -36.58 -40.24 19.61
CA ALA A 199 -35.56 -39.65 18.74
C ALA A 199 -34.47 -40.66 18.33
N PHE A 200 -34.30 -41.76 19.08
CA PHE A 200 -33.34 -42.82 18.76
C PHE A 200 -33.96 -43.99 17.99
N ASP A 201 -35.29 -44.04 17.88
CA ASP A 201 -36.01 -45.05 17.10
C ASP A 201 -36.08 -44.71 15.59
N ASN A 202 -35.84 -43.44 15.22
CA ASN A 202 -35.83 -42.95 13.85
C ASN A 202 -34.58 -42.08 13.59
N LEU A 203 -33.88 -42.33 12.48
CA LEU A 203 -32.62 -41.66 12.15
C LEU A 203 -32.81 -40.15 11.88
N ASP A 204 -33.94 -39.77 11.28
CA ASP A 204 -34.27 -38.38 10.96
C ASP A 204 -34.59 -37.57 12.22
N ASP A 205 -35.25 -38.19 13.20
CA ASP A 205 -35.56 -37.57 14.48
C ASP A 205 -34.29 -37.41 15.35
N LEU A 206 -33.31 -38.32 15.21
CA LEU A 206 -32.03 -38.21 15.88
C LEU A 206 -31.22 -36.99 15.41
N HIS A 207 -31.30 -36.68 14.12
CA HIS A 207 -30.68 -35.48 13.55
C HIS A 207 -31.26 -34.20 14.16
N SER A 208 -32.59 -34.14 14.31
CA SER A 208 -33.27 -33.00 14.95
C SER A 208 -32.96 -32.86 16.44
N PHE A 209 -32.65 -33.97 17.11
CA PHE A 209 -32.31 -34.00 18.54
C PHE A 209 -30.86 -33.60 18.84
N LEU A 210 -29.92 -33.95 17.96
CA LEU A 210 -28.49 -33.64 18.12
C LEU A 210 -28.14 -32.21 17.71
N ASP A 211 -28.91 -31.62 16.79
CA ASP A 211 -28.78 -30.22 16.35
C ASP A 211 -30.01 -29.37 16.75
N PRO A 212 -30.26 -29.11 18.05
CA PRO A 212 -31.41 -28.30 18.45
C PRO A 212 -31.27 -26.80 18.14
N ASP A 213 -30.09 -26.31 17.73
CA ASP A 213 -29.84 -24.87 17.50
C ASP A 213 -28.73 -24.61 16.47
N LEU A 214 -29.09 -24.56 15.17
CA LEU A 214 -28.35 -23.77 14.17
C LEU A 214 -28.82 -22.30 14.13
N THR A 215 -29.71 -21.90 15.05
CA THR A 215 -30.27 -20.54 15.13
C THR A 215 -29.56 -19.61 16.11
N LEU A 216 -28.60 -20.07 16.92
CA LEU A 216 -27.95 -19.22 17.91
C LEU A 216 -26.42 -19.33 17.90
N LYS A 217 -25.81 -18.33 17.23
CA LYS A 217 -24.45 -17.80 17.41
C LYS A 217 -23.28 -18.54 16.77
N ASN A 218 -23.01 -18.18 15.52
CA ASN A 218 -21.63 -18.02 15.03
C ASN A 218 -20.94 -16.91 15.84
N ASN A 219 -20.28 -17.26 16.94
CA ASN A 219 -19.20 -16.44 17.48
C ASN A 219 -17.89 -16.98 16.90
N GLU A 220 -17.27 -16.14 16.08
CA GLU A 220 -15.93 -16.36 15.53
C GLU A 220 -14.91 -16.53 16.66
N GLU A 221 -14.37 -17.74 16.82
CA GLU A 221 -13.04 -17.92 17.42
C GLU A 221 -12.11 -18.52 16.38
N LYS A 222 -11.23 -17.64 15.85
CA LYS A 222 -10.07 -18.01 15.06
C LYS A 222 -9.11 -18.81 15.94
N ASN A 223 -9.24 -20.14 15.92
CA ASN A 223 -8.22 -21.02 16.48
C ASN A 223 -7.28 -21.53 15.39
N SER A 224 -6.00 -21.31 15.65
CA SER A 224 -4.86 -21.68 14.81
C SER A 224 -4.85 -23.18 14.51
N LEU A 225 -4.92 -23.52 13.22
CA LEU A 225 -4.81 -24.89 12.73
C LEU A 225 -3.39 -25.41 12.96
N LYS A 226 -3.15 -26.04 14.11
CA LYS A 226 -2.09 -27.07 14.21
C LYS A 226 -2.58 -28.30 13.44
N LYS A 227 -1.76 -28.81 12.51
CA LYS A 227 -1.96 -30.09 11.83
C LYS A 227 -2.26 -31.17 12.88
N ILE A 228 -3.54 -31.57 12.99
CA ILE A 228 -3.93 -32.72 13.79
C ILE A 228 -3.52 -33.95 12.98
N VAL A 229 -2.51 -34.67 13.47
CA VAL A 229 -2.14 -35.98 12.95
C VAL A 229 -3.33 -36.91 13.15
N LYS A 230 -3.80 -37.51 12.05
CA LYS A 230 -4.91 -38.47 12.03
C LYS A 230 -4.53 -39.73 12.80
N GLU A 231 -4.92 -39.84 14.06
CA GLU A 231 -5.12 -41.14 14.70
C GLU A 231 -6.63 -41.38 14.81
N GLU A 232 -7.16 -42.25 13.95
CA GLU A 232 -8.54 -42.73 14.08
C GLU A 232 -8.70 -43.45 15.41
N SER A 233 -9.76 -43.15 16.17
CA SER A 233 -9.99 -43.86 17.43
C SER A 233 -10.20 -45.36 17.16
N PRO A 234 -9.63 -46.25 18.00
CA PRO A 234 -9.69 -47.70 17.77
C PRO A 234 -11.12 -48.25 17.74
N ILE A 235 -12.06 -47.54 18.37
CA ILE A 235 -13.49 -47.85 18.37
C ILE A 235 -14.11 -47.59 16.99
N LEU A 236 -13.80 -46.44 16.39
CA LEU A 236 -14.25 -46.07 15.03
C LEU A 236 -13.71 -47.03 13.97
N ALA A 237 -12.45 -47.45 14.10
CA ALA A 237 -11.82 -48.40 13.20
C ALA A 237 -12.47 -49.80 13.26
N ASN A 238 -12.79 -50.29 14.46
CA ASN A 238 -13.47 -51.59 14.64
C ASN A 238 -14.92 -51.56 14.14
N TRP A 239 -15.66 -50.48 14.37
CA TRP A 239 -17.01 -50.34 13.86
C TRP A 239 -17.06 -50.33 12.33
N LYS A 240 -16.13 -49.62 11.66
CA LYS A 240 -16.01 -49.64 10.18
C LYS A 240 -15.81 -51.05 9.64
N LYS A 241 -14.97 -51.87 10.29
CA LYS A 241 -14.68 -53.24 9.85
C LYS A 241 -15.88 -54.18 9.96
N LEU A 242 -16.77 -53.97 10.93
CA LEU A 242 -17.97 -54.77 11.15
C LEU A 242 -19.17 -54.34 10.30
N ARG A 243 -19.10 -53.14 9.71
CA ARG A 243 -20.13 -52.58 8.82
C ARG A 243 -20.09 -53.18 7.42
N ASN A 244 -18.90 -53.44 6.90
CA ASN A 244 -18.67 -54.06 5.58
C ASN A 244 -18.86 -55.58 5.66
#